data_AF-A0A936T2G4-F1
#
_entry.id   AF-A0A936T2G4-F1
#
_cell.length_a   1.000
_cell.length_b   1.000
_cell.length_c   1.000
_cell.angle_alpha   90.00
_cell.angle_beta   90.00
_cell.angle_gamma   90.00
#
_symmetry.space_group_name_H-M   'P 1'
#
loop_
_entity.id
_entity.type
_entity.pdbx_description
1 polymer ?
#
loop_
_entity_poly.entity_id
_entity_poly.type
_entity_poly.pdbx_seq_one_letter_code
_entity_poly.pdbx_strand_id
1 'polypeptide(L)'
;MYTEEDRRRLLESRHDISAVASPVTLTPNATYQMAIVASRDELAQERVSLQSAAGRVVRERGETDAERAKLADSIAALVRRYAFVRGKVQDALLNVDPDVAINATEIERRKRLVDRTFRLSQSDLERLSQGDIIEFVGTVVEALGTEPDLVPLGYADSFGAVHQSAKNDAQEFSRETKEDAQAITLLRAARDAFDRAAYAHTLLVESILVRHNRKEELGQFILSRNASYAARRAARVPLSDEPGGGDVDAPLPSPT
;
A
#
# COMPACT_ATOMS: atom_id res chain seq x y z
N MET A 1 -5.35 6.04 -5.34
CA MET A 1 -6.06 6.58 -6.51
C MET A 1 -7.51 6.69 -6.07
N TYR A 2 -8.17 7.81 -6.33
CA TYR A 2 -9.59 7.91 -5.98
C TYR A 2 -10.37 6.83 -6.71
N THR A 3 -11.26 6.16 -5.99
CA THR A 3 -12.30 5.37 -6.67
C THR A 3 -13.28 6.32 -7.35
N GLU A 4 -14.04 5.83 -8.33
CA GLU A 4 -15.11 6.62 -8.93
C GLU A 4 -16.10 7.12 -7.88
N GLU A 5 -16.35 6.30 -6.85
CA GLU A 5 -17.19 6.63 -5.72
C GLU A 5 -16.59 7.75 -4.85
N ASP A 6 -15.28 7.74 -4.59
CA ASP A 6 -14.59 8.84 -3.89
C ASP A 6 -14.66 10.15 -4.69
N ARG A 7 -14.52 10.07 -6.01
CA ARG A 7 -14.66 11.25 -6.87
C ARG A 7 -16.08 11.83 -6.82
N ARG A 8 -17.10 10.98 -6.81
CA ARG A 8 -18.50 11.40 -6.64
C ARG A 8 -18.71 12.05 -5.27
N ARG A 9 -18.25 11.42 -4.18
CA ARG A 9 -18.28 11.99 -2.82
C ARG A 9 -17.69 13.39 -2.77
N LEU A 10 -16.48 13.55 -3.30
CA LEU A 10 -15.79 14.83 -3.37
C LEU A 10 -16.57 15.83 -4.25
N LEU A 11 -17.06 15.46 -5.42
CA LEU A 11 -17.84 16.40 -6.23
C LEU A 11 -19.13 16.86 -5.51
N GLU A 12 -19.84 15.94 -4.88
CA GLU A 12 -21.08 16.21 -4.13
C GLU A 12 -20.85 17.19 -2.97
N SER A 13 -19.87 16.91 -2.10
CA SER A 13 -19.53 17.83 -1.00
C SER A 13 -19.14 19.24 -1.47
N ARG A 14 -18.47 19.37 -2.62
CA ARG A 14 -18.10 20.69 -3.16
C ARG A 14 -19.35 21.48 -3.55
N HIS A 15 -20.34 20.82 -4.14
CA HIS A 15 -21.63 21.43 -4.43
C HIS A 15 -22.37 21.82 -3.15
N ASP A 16 -22.41 20.94 -2.16
CA ASP A 16 -23.09 21.20 -0.88
C ASP A 16 -22.47 22.40 -0.15
N ILE A 17 -21.13 22.43 -0.02
CA ILE A 17 -20.39 23.55 0.58
C ILE A 17 -20.66 24.85 -0.18
N SER A 18 -20.70 24.81 -1.51
CA SER A 18 -20.94 26.00 -2.34
C SER A 18 -22.38 26.50 -2.24
N ALA A 19 -23.36 25.60 -2.14
CA ALA A 19 -24.78 25.94 -2.04
C ALA A 19 -25.11 26.71 -0.75
N VAL A 20 -24.29 26.55 0.30
CA VAL A 20 -24.46 27.21 1.60
C VAL A 20 -23.38 28.26 1.89
N ALA A 21 -22.68 28.75 0.86
CA ALA A 21 -21.58 29.71 1.01
C ALA A 21 -21.99 31.00 1.74
N SER A 22 -23.27 31.38 1.70
CA SER A 22 -23.83 32.54 2.41
C SER A 22 -24.96 32.14 3.37
N PRO A 23 -24.68 31.72 4.61
CA PRO A 23 -25.70 31.22 5.56
C PRO A 23 -26.83 32.21 5.87
N VAL A 24 -26.57 33.51 5.76
CA VAL A 24 -27.56 34.58 5.94
C VAL A 24 -28.71 34.46 4.94
N THR A 25 -28.46 33.92 3.75
CA THR A 25 -29.52 33.69 2.75
C THR A 25 -30.41 32.50 3.10
N LEU A 26 -30.00 31.63 4.04
CA LEU A 26 -30.74 30.44 4.48
C LEU A 26 -31.57 30.70 5.74
N THR A 27 -31.09 31.52 6.66
CA THR A 27 -31.81 31.87 7.89
C THR A 27 -31.38 33.24 8.44
N PRO A 28 -32.31 34.05 8.94
CA PRO A 28 -31.98 35.31 9.62
C PRO A 28 -31.49 35.09 11.06
N ASN A 29 -31.60 33.89 11.62
CA ASN A 29 -31.23 33.59 13.00
C ASN A 29 -29.71 33.35 13.11
N ALA A 30 -29.02 34.21 13.88
CA ALA A 30 -27.57 34.15 14.07
C ALA A 30 -27.07 32.79 14.61
N THR A 31 -27.81 32.14 15.52
CA THR A 31 -27.42 30.82 16.05
C THR A 31 -27.43 29.76 14.96
N TYR A 32 -28.43 29.77 14.08
CA TYR A 32 -28.49 28.82 12.97
C TYR A 32 -27.46 29.14 11.87
N GLN A 33 -27.17 30.42 11.62
CA GLN A 33 -26.06 30.81 10.73
C GLN A 33 -24.73 30.25 11.22
N MET A 34 -24.42 30.42 12.52
CA MET A 34 -23.20 29.87 13.12
C MET A 34 -23.14 28.34 13.02
N ALA A 35 -24.26 27.65 13.24
CA ALA A 35 -24.32 26.19 13.10
C ALA A 35 -24.06 25.72 11.65
N ILE A 36 -24.60 26.43 10.65
CA ILE A 36 -24.34 26.14 9.23
C ILE A 36 -22.87 26.34 8.90
N VAL A 37 -22.25 27.44 9.36
CA VAL A 37 -20.81 27.69 9.15
C VAL A 37 -19.98 26.57 9.76
N ALA A 38 -20.21 26.23 11.03
CA ALA A 38 -19.46 25.19 11.72
C ALA A 38 -19.57 23.83 11.01
N SER A 39 -20.77 23.44 10.60
CA SER A 39 -21.00 22.19 9.88
C SER A 39 -20.38 22.19 8.47
N ARG A 40 -20.39 23.32 7.78
CA ARG A 40 -19.74 23.48 6.47
C ARG A 40 -18.22 23.34 6.60
N ASP A 41 -17.64 23.98 7.60
CA ASP A 41 -16.19 23.95 7.84
C ASP A 41 -15.74 22.55 8.28
N GLU A 42 -16.55 21.83 9.07
CA GLU A 42 -16.33 20.41 9.39
C GLU A 42 -16.35 19.54 8.11
N LEU A 43 -17.34 19.70 7.24
CA LEU A 43 -17.40 18.98 5.96
C LEU A 43 -16.20 19.30 5.05
N ALA A 44 -15.77 20.57 5.00
CA ALA A 44 -14.59 20.98 4.24
C ALA A 44 -13.30 20.38 4.81
N GLN A 45 -13.17 20.30 6.13
CA GLN A 45 -12.05 19.65 6.79
C GLN A 45 -12.01 18.14 6.48
N GLU A 46 -13.14 17.45 6.60
CA GLU A 46 -13.21 16.01 6.30
C GLU A 46 -12.94 15.72 4.81
N ARG A 47 -13.32 16.62 3.90
CA ARG A 47 -12.93 16.55 2.49
C ARG A 47 -11.41 16.53 2.34
N VAL A 48 -10.70 17.47 2.97
CA VAL A 48 -9.24 17.55 2.91
C VAL A 48 -8.60 16.29 3.51
N SER A 49 -9.15 15.79 4.62
CA SER A 49 -8.70 14.53 5.25
C SER A 49 -8.84 13.34 4.30
N LEU A 50 -9.97 13.21 3.60
CA LEU A 50 -10.19 12.16 2.59
C LEU A 50 -9.20 12.27 1.43
N GLN A 51 -8.98 13.49 0.91
CA GLN A 51 -8.02 13.73 -0.16
C GLN A 51 -6.59 13.36 0.26
N SER A 52 -6.18 13.76 1.46
CA SER A 52 -4.87 13.44 2.04
C SER A 52 -4.68 11.93 2.22
N ALA A 53 -5.67 11.24 2.79
CA ALA A 53 -5.62 9.79 3.01
C ALA A 53 -5.55 9.02 1.67
N ALA A 54 -6.30 9.45 0.65
CA ALA A 54 -6.27 8.85 -0.67
C ALA A 54 -4.92 9.05 -1.37
N GLY A 55 -4.32 10.24 -1.22
CA GLY A 55 -2.98 10.55 -1.70
C GLY A 55 -1.90 9.71 -0.99
N ARG A 56 -2.03 9.48 0.32
CA ARG A 56 -1.14 8.59 1.07
C ARG A 56 -1.17 7.17 0.51
N VAL A 57 -2.35 6.56 0.34
CA VAL A 57 -2.46 5.20 -0.23
C VAL A 57 -1.81 5.07 -1.61
N VAL A 58 -1.81 6.12 -2.45
CA VAL A 58 -1.08 6.07 -3.73
C VAL A 58 0.42 5.92 -3.52
N ARG A 59 0.98 6.72 -2.61
CA ARG A 59 2.41 6.76 -2.33
C ARG A 59 2.89 5.44 -1.75
N GLU A 60 2.22 4.99 -0.69
CA GLU A 60 2.60 3.78 0.08
C GLU A 60 2.52 2.53 -0.82
N ARG A 61 1.54 2.47 -1.73
CA ARG A 61 1.49 1.41 -2.75
C ARG A 61 2.68 1.45 -3.71
N GLY A 62 3.06 2.65 -4.15
CA GLY A 62 4.23 2.82 -5.01
C GLY A 62 5.52 2.39 -4.31
N GLU A 63 5.68 2.75 -3.04
CA GLU A 63 6.80 2.34 -2.18
C GLU A 63 6.80 0.82 -1.97
N THR A 64 5.64 0.22 -1.66
CA THR A 64 5.48 -1.23 -1.52
C THR A 64 5.81 -1.99 -2.80
N ASP A 65 5.38 -1.50 -3.97
CA ASP A 65 5.67 -2.13 -5.26
C ASP A 65 7.16 -2.01 -5.62
N ALA A 66 7.82 -0.90 -5.28
CA ALA A 66 9.25 -0.71 -5.45
C ALA A 66 10.06 -1.69 -4.56
N GLU A 67 9.72 -1.80 -3.28
CA GLU A 67 10.38 -2.74 -2.37
C GLU A 67 10.08 -4.20 -2.75
N ARG A 68 8.90 -4.51 -3.31
CA ARG A 68 8.61 -5.84 -3.86
C ARG A 68 9.57 -6.20 -5.00
N ALA A 69 9.79 -5.27 -5.94
CA ALA A 69 10.70 -5.48 -7.06
C ALA A 69 12.15 -5.66 -6.57
N LYS A 70 12.59 -4.81 -5.65
CA LYS A 70 13.91 -4.90 -5.02
C LYS A 70 14.14 -6.23 -4.31
N LEU A 71 13.15 -6.71 -3.54
CA LEU A 71 13.21 -8.02 -2.90
C LEU A 71 13.32 -9.15 -3.94
N ALA A 72 12.55 -9.10 -5.03
CA ALA A 72 12.62 -10.10 -6.09
C ALA A 72 14.02 -10.17 -6.72
N ASP A 73 14.65 -9.03 -6.96
CA ASP A 73 16.03 -8.96 -7.48
C ASP A 73 17.05 -9.54 -6.50
N SER A 74 16.92 -9.22 -5.21
CA SER A 74 17.78 -9.77 -4.16
C SER A 74 17.61 -11.28 -3.99
N ILE A 75 16.38 -11.81 -4.08
CA ILE A 75 16.12 -13.26 -4.08
C ILE A 75 16.75 -13.92 -5.31
N ALA A 76 16.59 -13.34 -6.50
CA ALA A 76 17.20 -13.88 -7.70
C ALA A 76 18.75 -13.89 -7.60
N ALA A 77 19.35 -12.85 -7.02
CA ALA A 77 20.78 -12.82 -6.73
C ALA A 77 21.19 -13.91 -5.73
N LEU A 78 20.40 -14.12 -4.68
CA LEU A 78 20.63 -15.14 -3.67
C LEU A 78 20.59 -16.56 -4.26
N VAL A 79 19.60 -16.87 -5.09
CA VAL A 79 19.47 -18.16 -5.78
C VAL A 79 20.64 -18.40 -6.75
N ARG A 80 21.01 -17.39 -7.55
CA ARG A 80 22.19 -17.49 -8.42
C ARG A 80 23.46 -17.75 -7.62
N ARG A 81 23.64 -17.06 -6.49
CA ARG A 81 24.79 -17.25 -5.62
C ARG A 81 24.80 -18.63 -4.98
N TYR A 82 23.64 -19.13 -4.56
CA TYR A 82 23.46 -20.50 -4.06
C TYR A 82 23.94 -21.53 -5.10
N ALA A 83 23.46 -21.45 -6.33
CA ALA A 83 23.83 -22.37 -7.40
C ALA A 83 25.34 -22.34 -7.68
N PHE A 84 25.94 -21.14 -7.72
CA PHE A 84 27.38 -20.97 -7.88
C PHE A 84 28.18 -21.62 -6.74
N VAL A 85 27.84 -21.30 -5.48
CA VAL A 85 28.55 -21.82 -4.30
C VAL A 85 28.40 -23.34 -4.22
N ARG A 86 27.20 -23.87 -4.44
CA ARG A 86 26.94 -25.31 -4.51
C ARG A 86 27.85 -26.00 -5.52
N GLY A 87 27.93 -25.47 -6.74
CA GLY A 87 28.79 -26.02 -7.80
C GLY A 87 30.27 -26.00 -7.42
N LYS A 88 30.76 -24.89 -6.82
CA LYS A 88 32.16 -24.77 -6.39
C LYS A 88 32.51 -25.68 -5.22
N VAL A 89 31.61 -25.84 -4.24
CA VAL A 89 31.82 -26.75 -3.12
C VAL A 89 31.78 -28.21 -3.59
N GLN A 90 30.85 -28.56 -4.48
CA GLN A 90 30.80 -29.89 -5.09
C GLN A 90 32.09 -30.22 -5.84
N ASP A 91 32.56 -29.30 -6.68
CA ASP A 91 33.80 -29.47 -7.43
C ASP A 91 35.00 -29.65 -6.48
N ALA A 92 35.17 -28.75 -5.50
CA ALA A 92 36.29 -28.81 -4.58
C ALA A 92 36.32 -30.08 -3.70
N LEU A 93 35.15 -30.59 -3.30
CA LEU A 93 35.07 -31.75 -2.40
C LEU A 93 35.04 -33.09 -3.13
N LEU A 94 34.42 -33.14 -4.32
CA LEU A 94 34.13 -34.39 -5.03
C LEU A 94 35.04 -34.62 -6.25
N ASN A 95 35.64 -33.57 -6.84
CA ASN A 95 36.57 -33.68 -7.96
C ASN A 95 38.01 -33.47 -7.46
N VAL A 96 38.55 -34.48 -6.78
CA VAL A 96 39.93 -34.43 -6.27
C VAL A 96 40.91 -34.88 -7.34
N ASP A 97 42.14 -34.35 -7.25
CA ASP A 97 43.27 -34.73 -8.09
C ASP A 97 43.40 -36.27 -8.18
N PRO A 98 43.43 -36.85 -9.40
CA PRO A 98 43.56 -38.30 -9.59
C PRO A 98 44.84 -38.88 -8.96
N ASP A 99 45.88 -38.08 -8.72
CA ASP A 99 47.12 -38.51 -8.11
C ASP A 99 47.03 -38.62 -6.57
N VAL A 100 45.94 -38.10 -5.98
CA VAL A 100 45.68 -38.20 -4.53
C VAL A 100 44.80 -39.42 -4.25
N ALA A 101 45.40 -40.45 -3.67
CA ALA A 101 44.66 -41.66 -3.26
C ALA A 101 43.69 -41.34 -2.11
N ILE A 102 42.40 -41.25 -2.41
CA ILE A 102 41.32 -41.12 -1.41
C ILE A 102 40.61 -42.45 -1.25
N ASN A 103 40.40 -42.87 0.01
CA ASN A 103 39.66 -44.08 0.31
C ASN A 103 38.13 -43.88 0.12
N ALA A 104 37.39 -44.98 -0.10
CA ALA A 104 35.95 -44.93 -0.34
C ALA A 104 35.15 -44.28 0.82
N THR A 105 35.62 -44.45 2.06
CA THR A 105 34.99 -43.89 3.25
C THR A 105 35.00 -42.37 3.26
N GLU A 106 36.11 -41.76 2.84
CA GLU A 106 36.28 -40.30 2.77
C GLU A 106 35.44 -39.69 1.64
N ILE A 107 35.37 -40.36 0.48
CA ILE A 107 34.46 -39.94 -0.61
C ILE A 107 33.01 -39.90 -0.11
N GLU A 108 32.59 -40.95 0.60
CA GLU A 108 31.23 -41.04 1.14
C GLU A 108 30.96 -40.00 2.24
N ARG A 109 31.96 -39.70 3.08
CA ARG A 109 31.88 -38.61 4.07
C ARG A 109 31.62 -37.26 3.39
N ARG A 110 32.38 -36.95 2.33
CA ARG A 110 32.25 -35.68 1.59
C ARG A 110 30.93 -35.57 0.85
N LYS A 111 30.45 -36.65 0.21
CA LYS A 111 29.12 -36.69 -0.41
C LYS A 111 28.03 -36.38 0.61
N ARG A 112 28.04 -37.06 1.77
CA ARG A 112 27.09 -36.80 2.85
C ARG A 112 27.14 -35.36 3.37
N LEU A 113 28.33 -34.77 3.46
CA LEU A 113 28.50 -33.37 3.86
C LEU A 113 27.84 -32.42 2.83
N VAL A 114 28.13 -32.62 1.53
CA VAL A 114 27.54 -31.84 0.44
C VAL A 114 26.02 -31.98 0.44
N ASP A 115 25.49 -33.20 0.50
CA ASP A 115 24.05 -33.45 0.42
C ASP A 115 23.30 -32.88 1.63
N ARG A 116 23.90 -32.96 2.83
CA ARG A 116 23.35 -32.37 4.05
C ARG A 116 23.28 -30.84 3.97
N THR A 117 24.28 -30.21 3.36
CA THR A 117 24.42 -28.75 3.27
C THR A 117 23.59 -28.19 2.11
N PHE A 118 23.64 -28.83 0.95
CA PHE A 118 23.00 -28.40 -0.29
C PHE A 118 21.88 -29.36 -0.71
N ARG A 119 20.89 -29.51 0.19
CA ARG A 119 19.78 -30.46 0.05
C ARG A 119 18.90 -30.22 -1.17
N LEU A 120 18.79 -28.97 -1.61
CA LEU A 120 17.92 -28.56 -2.69
C LEU A 120 18.71 -28.38 -3.98
N SER A 121 18.09 -28.74 -5.11
CA SER A 121 18.55 -28.25 -6.40
C SER A 121 18.23 -26.76 -6.53
N GLN A 122 18.85 -26.06 -7.49
CA GLN A 122 18.48 -24.67 -7.77
C GLN A 122 16.99 -24.57 -8.12
N SER A 123 16.48 -25.48 -8.97
CA SER A 123 15.09 -25.50 -9.38
C SER A 123 14.12 -25.78 -8.24
N ASP A 124 14.51 -26.59 -7.26
CA ASP A 124 13.67 -26.84 -6.07
C ASP A 124 13.71 -25.66 -5.09
N LEU A 125 14.86 -24.98 -4.98
CA LEU A 125 14.98 -23.74 -4.20
C LEU A 125 14.07 -22.64 -4.79
N GLU A 126 14.04 -22.49 -6.11
CA GLU A 126 13.20 -21.50 -6.82
C GLU A 126 11.69 -21.74 -6.65
N ARG A 127 11.28 -22.94 -6.25
CA ARG A 127 9.87 -23.28 -5.98
C ARG A 127 9.40 -22.89 -4.58
N LEU A 128 10.32 -22.53 -3.68
CA LEU A 128 9.98 -22.11 -2.32
C LEU A 128 9.47 -20.67 -2.29
N SER A 129 8.76 -20.31 -1.22
CA SER A 129 8.47 -18.91 -0.91
C SER A 129 9.76 -18.13 -0.67
N GLN A 130 9.75 -16.83 -0.96
CA GLN A 130 10.90 -15.95 -0.76
C GLN A 130 11.45 -16.00 0.69
N GLY A 131 10.55 -16.07 1.69
CA GLY A 131 10.93 -16.23 3.10
C GLY A 131 11.69 -17.53 3.36
N ASP A 132 11.17 -18.65 2.87
CA ASP A 132 11.77 -19.98 3.00
C ASP A 132 13.12 -20.07 2.26
N ILE A 133 13.27 -19.39 1.11
CA ILE A 133 14.56 -19.27 0.42
C ILE A 133 15.58 -18.59 1.33
N ILE A 134 15.23 -17.44 1.92
CA ILE A 134 16.11 -16.70 2.83
C ILE A 134 16.47 -17.56 4.04
N GLU A 135 15.50 -18.23 4.65
CA GLU A 135 15.75 -19.09 5.82
C GLU A 135 16.67 -20.26 5.47
N PHE A 136 16.34 -21.01 4.41
CA PHE A 136 17.14 -22.14 3.96
C PHE A 136 18.57 -21.72 3.62
N VAL A 137 18.75 -20.65 2.84
CA VAL A 137 20.09 -20.15 2.49
C VAL A 137 20.84 -19.69 3.74
N GLY A 138 20.16 -19.16 4.75
CA GLY A 138 20.76 -18.85 6.04
C GLY A 138 21.42 -20.07 6.69
N THR A 139 20.75 -21.22 6.68
CA THR A 139 21.33 -22.48 7.21
C THR A 139 22.56 -22.93 6.41
N VAL A 140 22.59 -22.67 5.10
CA VAL A 140 23.73 -23.00 4.22
C VAL A 140 24.92 -22.09 4.52
N VAL A 141 24.68 -20.78 4.68
CA VAL A 141 25.72 -19.81 5.06
C VAL A 141 26.33 -20.18 6.42
N GLU A 142 25.49 -20.53 7.39
CA GLU A 142 25.95 -20.98 8.71
C GLU A 142 26.81 -22.25 8.61
N ALA A 143 26.37 -23.25 7.86
CA ALA A 143 27.16 -24.47 7.63
C ALA A 143 28.51 -24.18 6.96
N LEU A 144 28.54 -23.29 5.96
CA LEU A 144 29.80 -22.87 5.30
C LEU A 144 30.78 -22.17 6.26
N GLY A 145 30.27 -21.47 7.28
CA GLY A 145 31.08 -20.78 8.27
C GLY A 145 31.50 -21.63 9.48
N THR A 146 30.91 -22.81 9.67
CA THR A 146 31.10 -23.63 10.88
C THR A 146 31.67 -25.02 10.60
N GLU A 147 31.38 -25.60 9.44
CA GLU A 147 31.84 -26.94 9.09
C GLU A 147 33.34 -26.92 8.71
N PRO A 148 34.20 -27.69 9.40
CA PRO A 148 35.66 -27.62 9.21
C PRO A 148 36.15 -27.88 7.78
N ASP A 149 35.47 -28.72 7.02
CA ASP A 149 35.82 -29.02 5.62
C ASP A 149 35.34 -27.93 4.64
N LEU A 150 34.40 -27.07 5.05
CA LEU A 150 33.82 -26.00 4.23
C LEU A 150 34.45 -24.64 4.49
N VAL A 151 34.84 -24.36 5.75
CA VAL A 151 35.47 -23.09 6.15
C VAL A 151 36.68 -22.73 5.28
N PRO A 152 37.61 -23.63 4.95
CA PRO A 152 38.78 -23.31 4.11
C PRO A 152 38.43 -22.85 2.69
N LEU A 153 37.22 -23.15 2.20
CA LEU A 153 36.78 -22.75 0.86
C LEU A 153 36.44 -21.24 0.79
N GLY A 154 36.27 -20.56 1.93
CA GLY A 154 36.18 -19.10 2.00
C GLY A 154 34.90 -18.49 1.41
N TYR A 155 33.84 -19.29 1.18
CA TYR A 155 32.60 -18.78 0.57
C TYR A 155 31.63 -18.15 1.57
N ALA A 156 31.76 -18.43 2.88
CA ALA A 156 30.82 -18.03 3.93
C ALA A 156 30.57 -16.52 3.94
N ASP A 157 31.61 -15.68 3.99
CA ASP A 157 31.47 -14.22 4.09
C ASP A 157 30.78 -13.63 2.85
N SER A 158 31.24 -14.04 1.67
CA SER A 158 30.70 -13.54 0.40
C SER A 158 29.24 -13.94 0.18
N PHE A 159 28.84 -15.14 0.63
CA PHE A 159 27.47 -15.60 0.50
C PHE A 159 26.58 -15.02 1.60
N GLY A 160 27.12 -14.89 2.82
CA GLY A 160 26.49 -14.24 3.95
C GLY A 160 26.17 -12.77 3.68
N ALA A 161 27.01 -12.04 2.96
CA ALA A 161 26.70 -10.67 2.53
C ALA A 161 25.46 -10.59 1.63
N VAL A 162 25.33 -11.49 0.65
CA VAL A 162 24.16 -11.56 -0.25
C VAL A 162 22.91 -12.00 0.51
N HIS A 163 23.05 -12.98 1.42
CA HIS A 163 21.96 -13.43 2.30
C HIS A 163 21.46 -12.31 3.20
N GLN A 164 22.37 -11.58 3.84
CA GLN A 164 22.02 -10.47 4.72
C GLN A 164 21.35 -9.33 3.95
N SER A 165 21.77 -9.04 2.71
CA SER A 165 21.10 -8.07 1.85
C SER A 165 19.66 -8.47 1.57
N ALA A 166 19.42 -9.72 1.14
CA ALA A 166 18.07 -10.22 0.89
C ALA A 166 17.19 -10.23 2.15
N LYS A 167 17.78 -10.53 3.32
CA LYS A 167 17.10 -10.46 4.61
C LYS A 167 16.68 -9.03 4.97
N ASN A 168 17.57 -8.05 4.75
CA ASN A 168 17.26 -6.64 5.01
C ASN A 168 16.14 -6.16 4.07
N ASP A 169 16.19 -6.50 2.79
CA ASP A 169 15.14 -6.13 1.83
C ASP A 169 13.80 -6.80 2.16
N ALA A 170 13.81 -8.03 2.68
CA ALA A 170 12.59 -8.70 3.14
C ALA A 170 11.99 -8.03 4.39
N GLN A 171 12.83 -7.55 5.30
CA GLN A 171 12.39 -6.78 6.47
C GLN A 171 11.77 -5.45 6.05
N GLU A 172 12.38 -4.76 5.09
CA GLU A 172 11.87 -3.50 4.58
C GLU A 172 10.55 -3.67 3.83
N PHE A 173 10.46 -4.66 2.94
CA PHE A 173 9.19 -4.99 2.28
C PHE A 173 8.08 -5.34 3.28
N SER A 174 8.41 -6.03 4.38
CA SER A 174 7.47 -6.34 5.47
C SER A 174 7.02 -5.07 6.20
N ARG A 175 7.91 -4.09 6.41
CA ARG A 175 7.59 -2.79 6.99
C ARG A 175 6.63 -2.02 6.09
N GLU A 176 6.98 -1.87 4.81
CA GLU A 176 6.16 -1.16 3.81
C GLU A 176 4.76 -1.80 3.66
N THR A 177 4.67 -3.13 3.64
CA THR A 177 3.38 -3.83 3.57
C THR A 177 2.47 -3.49 4.76
N LYS A 178 3.04 -3.28 5.95
CA LYS A 178 2.27 -2.86 7.14
C LYS A 178 1.83 -1.40 7.02
N GLU A 179 2.69 -0.53 6.48
CA GLU A 179 2.39 0.89 6.28
C GLU A 179 1.28 1.08 5.22
N ASP A 180 1.30 0.33 4.11
CA ASP A 180 0.21 0.29 3.13
C ASP A 180 -1.10 -0.19 3.76
N ALA A 181 -1.06 -1.27 4.56
CA ALA A 181 -2.26 -1.76 5.27
C ALA A 181 -2.84 -0.72 6.26
N GLN A 182 -1.98 0.01 6.97
CA GLN A 182 -2.38 1.12 7.83
C GLN A 182 -2.99 2.27 7.01
N ALA A 183 -2.38 2.64 5.88
CA ALA A 183 -2.89 3.69 5.00
C ALA A 183 -4.28 3.35 4.45
N ILE A 184 -4.52 2.09 4.07
CA ILE A 184 -5.84 1.61 3.63
C ILE A 184 -6.86 1.71 4.77
N THR A 185 -6.46 1.38 6.00
CA THR A 185 -7.34 1.48 7.18
C THR A 185 -7.71 2.93 7.47
N LEU A 186 -6.73 3.84 7.41
CA LEU A 186 -6.96 5.28 7.58
C LEU A 186 -7.86 5.84 6.48
N LEU A 187 -7.70 5.41 5.23
CA LEU A 187 -8.58 5.81 4.14
C LEU A 187 -10.04 5.39 4.39
N ARG A 188 -10.28 4.20 4.93
CA ARG A 188 -11.63 3.77 5.31
C ARG A 188 -12.21 4.66 6.41
N ALA A 189 -11.44 4.93 7.46
CA ALA A 189 -11.87 5.82 8.54
C ALA A 189 -12.18 7.24 8.03
N ALA A 190 -11.37 7.77 7.11
CA ALA A 190 -11.61 9.08 6.49
C ALA A 190 -12.88 9.11 5.64
N ARG A 191 -13.19 8.03 4.90
CA ARG A 191 -14.46 7.90 4.17
C ARG A 191 -15.65 7.90 5.13
N ASP A 192 -15.59 7.13 6.21
CA ASP A 192 -16.68 7.07 7.18
C ASP A 192 -16.90 8.41 7.89
N ALA A 193 -15.82 9.13 8.23
CA ALA A 193 -15.90 10.47 8.84
C ALA A 193 -16.51 11.48 7.86
N PHE A 194 -16.05 11.46 6.61
CA PHE A 194 -16.60 12.29 5.54
C PHE A 194 -18.09 12.02 5.29
N ASP A 195 -18.50 10.76 5.15
CA ASP A 195 -19.89 10.38 4.90
C ASP A 195 -20.81 10.82 6.07
N ARG A 196 -20.32 10.72 7.32
CA ARG A 196 -21.03 11.24 8.50
C ARG A 196 -21.16 12.76 8.48
N ALA A 197 -20.08 13.49 8.19
CA ALA A 197 -20.10 14.95 8.14
C ALA A 197 -21.02 15.46 7.02
N ALA A 198 -20.98 14.84 5.84
CA ALA A 198 -21.85 15.18 4.71
C ALA A 198 -23.33 14.96 5.03
N TYR A 199 -23.65 13.82 5.68
CA TYR A 199 -25.01 13.52 6.09
C TYR A 199 -25.52 14.48 7.18
N ALA A 200 -24.71 14.76 8.20
CA ALA A 200 -25.05 15.70 9.27
C ALA A 200 -25.27 17.12 8.73
N HIS A 201 -24.41 17.57 7.82
CA HIS A 201 -24.53 18.86 7.15
C HIS A 201 -25.85 18.97 6.38
N THR A 202 -26.15 17.94 5.58
CA THR A 202 -27.39 17.87 4.81
C THR A 202 -28.62 17.96 5.72
N LEU A 203 -28.67 17.14 6.77
CA LEU A 203 -29.80 17.14 7.71
C LEU A 203 -29.95 18.49 8.43
N LEU A 204 -28.85 19.14 8.79
CA LEU A 204 -28.88 20.45 9.43
C LEU A 204 -29.54 21.47 8.51
N VAL A 205 -29.08 21.57 7.26
CA VAL A 205 -29.61 22.53 6.27
C VAL A 205 -31.08 22.25 5.97
N GLU A 206 -31.45 20.99 5.72
CA GLU A 206 -32.85 20.60 5.50
C GLU A 206 -33.72 20.98 6.71
N SER A 207 -33.27 20.69 7.94
CA SER A 207 -34.03 20.99 9.15
C SER A 207 -34.26 22.50 9.36
N ILE A 208 -33.27 23.34 9.02
CA ILE A 208 -33.38 24.79 9.11
C ILE A 208 -34.39 25.30 8.09
N LEU A 209 -34.33 24.84 6.84
CA LEU A 209 -35.26 25.25 5.79
C LEU A 209 -36.71 24.81 6.09
N VAL A 210 -36.91 23.61 6.62
CA VAL A 210 -38.22 23.12 7.08
C VAL A 210 -38.77 23.99 8.21
N ARG A 211 -37.95 24.30 9.24
CA ARG A 211 -38.39 25.11 10.40
C ARG A 211 -38.81 26.52 10.02
N HIS A 212 -38.22 27.10 8.99
CA HIS A 212 -38.57 28.44 8.50
C HIS A 212 -39.69 28.41 7.43
N ASN A 213 -40.31 27.25 7.18
CA ASN A 213 -41.34 27.04 6.16
C ASN A 213 -40.89 27.45 4.74
N ARG A 214 -39.59 27.33 4.46
CA ARG A 214 -38.95 27.69 3.19
C ARG A 214 -38.96 26.51 2.23
N LYS A 215 -40.17 26.07 1.86
CA LYS A 215 -40.40 24.84 1.08
C LYS A 215 -39.85 24.94 -0.34
N GLU A 216 -39.86 26.12 -0.94
CA GLU A 216 -39.30 26.34 -2.28
C GLU A 216 -37.78 26.26 -2.27
N GLU A 217 -37.12 26.84 -1.26
CA GLU A 217 -35.67 26.81 -1.13
C GLU A 217 -35.18 25.45 -0.62
N LEU A 218 -35.96 24.75 0.20
CA LEU A 218 -35.75 23.33 0.49
C LEU A 218 -35.86 22.51 -0.80
N GLY A 219 -36.87 22.79 -1.62
CA GLY A 219 -37.03 22.21 -2.94
C GLY A 219 -35.82 22.48 -3.81
N GLN A 220 -35.32 23.72 -3.87
CA GLN A 220 -34.13 24.12 -4.63
C GLN A 220 -32.83 23.55 -4.05
N PHE A 221 -32.69 23.39 -2.74
CA PHE A 221 -31.54 22.75 -2.10
C PHE A 221 -31.54 21.24 -2.37
N ILE A 222 -32.69 20.59 -2.22
CA ILE A 222 -32.88 19.20 -2.62
C ILE A 222 -32.71 19.05 -4.13
N LEU A 223 -33.13 20.02 -4.96
CA LEU A 223 -32.98 20.07 -6.41
C LEU A 223 -31.59 20.46 -6.89
N SER A 224 -30.80 21.24 -6.16
CA SER A 224 -29.39 21.48 -6.49
C SER A 224 -28.58 20.23 -6.16
N ARG A 225 -28.95 19.53 -5.08
CA ARG A 225 -28.54 18.14 -4.81
C ARG A 225 -29.10 17.15 -5.84
N ASN A 226 -30.32 17.36 -6.36
CA ASN A 226 -31.03 16.45 -7.28
C ASN A 226 -30.83 16.72 -8.77
N ALA A 227 -30.40 17.89 -9.23
CA ALA A 227 -30.12 18.17 -10.64
C ALA A 227 -28.81 17.49 -11.01
N SER A 228 -27.85 17.53 -10.09
CA SER A 228 -26.70 16.63 -10.10
C SER A 228 -27.15 15.16 -9.94
N TYR A 229 -28.14 14.79 -9.11
CA TYR A 229 -28.65 13.40 -8.99
C TYR A 229 -29.43 12.86 -10.23
N ALA A 230 -30.17 13.72 -10.94
CA ALA A 230 -30.96 13.38 -12.13
C ALA A 230 -30.06 13.29 -13.38
N ALA A 231 -29.03 14.15 -13.47
CA ALA A 231 -27.93 13.99 -14.42
C ALA A 231 -27.10 12.72 -14.12
N ARG A 232 -26.80 12.45 -12.83
CA ARG A 232 -26.11 11.25 -12.31
C ARG A 232 -26.80 9.93 -12.71
N ARG A 233 -28.13 9.88 -12.78
CA ARG A 233 -28.89 8.64 -13.10
C ARG A 233 -29.23 8.48 -14.57
N ALA A 234 -29.44 9.57 -15.31
CA ALA A 234 -29.89 9.51 -16.71
C ALA A 234 -28.78 9.17 -17.70
N ALA A 235 -27.50 9.39 -17.36
CA ALA A 235 -26.49 9.57 -18.39
C ALA A 235 -25.33 8.55 -18.41
N ARG A 236 -24.96 7.88 -17.30
CA ARG A 236 -23.66 7.14 -17.21
C ARG A 236 -22.48 7.96 -17.79
N VAL A 237 -22.56 9.29 -17.71
CA VAL A 237 -21.60 10.20 -18.32
C VAL A 237 -20.33 10.19 -17.48
N PRO A 238 -19.13 10.20 -18.12
CA PRO A 238 -17.87 10.27 -17.39
C PRO A 238 -17.81 11.49 -16.47
N LEU A 239 -17.29 11.29 -15.26
CA LEU A 239 -17.17 12.33 -14.23
C LEU A 239 -16.33 13.54 -14.67
N SER A 240 -15.51 13.38 -15.72
CA SER A 240 -14.77 14.45 -16.40
C SER A 240 -15.66 15.48 -17.08
N ASP A 241 -16.89 15.10 -17.41
CA ASP A 241 -17.82 15.91 -18.21
C ASP A 241 -18.82 16.64 -17.29
N GLU A 242 -18.71 16.47 -15.96
CA GLU A 242 -19.53 17.15 -14.97
C GLU A 242 -19.01 18.57 -14.67
N PRO A 243 -19.88 19.58 -14.46
CA PRO A 243 -19.47 20.91 -14.03
C PRO A 243 -18.69 20.87 -12.71
N GLY A 244 -17.40 21.24 -12.75
CA GLY A 244 -16.50 21.15 -11.59
C GLY A 244 -15.81 19.79 -11.43
N GLY A 245 -16.04 18.83 -12.34
CA GLY A 245 -15.40 17.51 -12.37
C GLY A 245 -13.87 17.56 -12.48
N GLY A 246 -13.33 18.59 -13.15
CA GLY A 246 -11.89 18.85 -13.21
C GLY A 246 -11.26 19.33 -11.89
N ASP A 247 -12.07 19.84 -10.96
CA ASP A 247 -11.61 20.43 -9.70
C ASP A 247 -11.92 19.54 -8.48
N VAL A 248 -12.32 18.28 -8.71
CA VAL A 248 -12.64 17.30 -7.66
C VAL A 248 -11.44 17.06 -6.74
N ASP A 249 -10.25 17.08 -7.33
CA ASP A 249 -8.99 16.83 -6.64
C ASP A 249 -8.34 18.12 -6.11
N ALA A 250 -8.89 19.30 -6.45
CA ALA A 250 -8.40 20.57 -5.93
C ALA A 250 -8.81 20.75 -4.46
N PRO A 251 -7.89 21.20 -3.58
CA PRO A 251 -8.27 21.63 -2.24
C PRO A 251 -9.21 22.83 -2.34
N LEU A 252 -10.24 22.86 -1.49
CA LEU A 252 -11.09 24.04 -1.40
C LEU A 252 -10.29 25.20 -0.80
N PRO A 253 -10.45 26.44 -1.31
CA PRO A 253 -9.82 27.60 -0.70
C PRO A 253 -10.26 27.70 0.76
N SER A 254 -9.31 27.97 1.65
CA SER A 254 -9.60 28.19 3.08
C SER A 254 -10.70 29.25 3.21
N PRO A 255 -11.73 29.02 4.04
CA PRO A 255 -12.76 30.01 4.26
C PRO A 255 -12.12 31.29 4.81
N THR A 256 -12.35 32.41 4.12
CA THR A 256 -12.07 33.77 4.61
C THR A 256 -13.13 34.21 5.60
#